data_AF-A0A925T7Z2-F1
#
_entry.id   AF-A0A925T7Z2-F1
#
_cell.length_a   1.000
_cell.length_b   1.000
_cell.length_c   1.000
_cell.angle_alpha   90.00
_cell.angle_beta   90.00
_cell.angle_gamma   90.00
#
_symmetry.space_group_name_H-M   'P 1'
#
loop_
_entity.id
_entity.type
_entity.pdbx_description
1 polymer ?
#
loop_
_entity_poly.entity_id
_entity_poly.type
_entity_poly.pdbx_seq_one_letter_code
_entity_poly.pdbx_strand_id
1 'polypeptide(L)'
;MNEQDETDSSLDNAEKENKSFRLWRPRQVLFTPEAMRFPYGQEIMDKVTALGISTEILKNNRITGLRGETERETYKNAKTTLAVVTAPASAFKLRPIPPSADWQFHLAEGCPAHCQYCYLAGSLAGPPVIRVFANLPDILDNLKNYATPGKLSTFEASCYTDPLSLEHLTGGLSRTVRFFGTQPDSQLRFVTKFDAVDPLLTIDHNGHTRCRVSLNAE
;
A
#
# COMPACT_ATOMS: atom_id res chain seq x y z
N MET A 1 2.37 -54.45 -25.09
CA MET A 1 2.99 -53.34 -25.84
C MET A 1 2.47 -52.09 -25.16
N ASN A 2 3.35 -51.40 -24.43
CA ASN A 2 3.00 -50.42 -23.40
C ASN A 2 2.39 -49.15 -24.00
N GLU A 3 1.22 -48.76 -23.50
CA GLU A 3 0.52 -47.52 -23.84
C GLU A 3 0.00 -46.85 -22.54
N GLN A 4 0.83 -46.83 -21.51
CA GLN A 4 0.55 -46.21 -20.22
C GLN A 4 1.84 -45.64 -19.64
N ASP A 5 2.35 -44.53 -20.19
CA ASP A 5 3.51 -43.84 -19.58
C ASP A 5 3.66 -42.35 -19.95
N GLU A 6 2.59 -41.65 -20.35
CA GLU A 6 2.71 -40.21 -20.70
C GLU A 6 1.73 -39.26 -19.99
N THR A 7 0.83 -39.74 -19.12
CA THR A 7 -0.19 -38.86 -18.50
C THR A 7 0.11 -38.41 -17.07
N ASP A 8 1.20 -38.88 -16.46
CA ASP A 8 1.49 -38.59 -15.04
C ASP A 8 2.46 -37.41 -14.82
N SER A 9 3.18 -36.97 -15.85
CA SER A 9 4.17 -35.89 -15.72
C SER A 9 3.59 -34.47 -15.87
N SER A 10 2.32 -34.33 -16.24
CA SER A 10 1.68 -33.04 -16.52
C SER A 10 0.96 -32.46 -15.30
N LEU A 11 0.52 -33.30 -14.36
CA LEU A 11 -0.11 -32.89 -13.11
C LEU A 11 0.92 -32.51 -12.04
N ASP A 12 2.06 -33.21 -12.00
CA ASP A 12 3.18 -32.94 -11.08
C ASP A 12 3.92 -31.62 -11.36
N ASN A 13 3.79 -31.08 -12.59
CA ASN A 13 4.35 -29.77 -12.95
C ASN A 13 3.41 -28.60 -12.62
N ALA A 14 2.10 -28.83 -12.50
CA ALA A 14 1.14 -27.78 -12.14
C ALA A 14 1.21 -27.41 -10.65
N GLU A 15 1.56 -28.36 -9.78
CA GLU A 15 1.72 -28.10 -8.34
C GLU A 15 3.06 -27.43 -7.97
N LYS A 16 4.07 -27.51 -8.84
CA LYS A 16 5.40 -26.90 -8.61
C LYS A 16 5.49 -25.41 -8.95
N GLU A 17 4.47 -24.82 -9.58
CA GLU A 17 4.50 -23.41 -10.02
C GLU A 17 3.69 -22.45 -9.15
N ASN A 18 3.04 -22.88 -8.07
CA ASN A 18 2.47 -21.92 -7.11
C ASN A 18 3.53 -21.46 -6.10
N LYS A 19 4.58 -20.78 -6.59
CA LYS A 19 5.36 -19.90 -5.71
C LYS A 19 4.43 -18.77 -5.30
N SER A 20 3.67 -18.98 -4.23
CA SER A 20 3.05 -17.90 -3.46
C SER A 20 4.14 -16.84 -3.24
N PHE A 21 4.07 -15.72 -3.98
CA PHE A 21 5.02 -14.65 -3.79
C PHE A 21 4.94 -14.22 -2.32
N ARG A 22 6.10 -14.18 -1.67
CA ARG A 22 6.15 -13.97 -0.22
C ARG A 22 5.73 -12.54 0.07
N LEU A 23 4.60 -12.38 0.76
CA LEU A 23 4.14 -11.09 1.27
C LEU A 23 5.29 -10.36 1.98
N TRP A 24 5.45 -9.07 1.69
CA TRP A 24 6.48 -8.27 2.34
C TRP A 24 6.22 -8.20 3.84
N ARG A 25 7.23 -8.56 4.65
CA ARG A 25 7.12 -8.53 6.11
C ARG A 25 8.19 -7.60 6.67
N PRO A 26 7.82 -6.46 7.28
CA PRO A 26 8.80 -5.61 7.95
C PRO A 26 9.42 -6.34 9.13
N ARG A 27 10.67 -6.00 9.45
CA ARG A 27 11.36 -6.44 10.68
C ARG A 27 10.72 -5.81 11.90
N GLN A 28 10.25 -4.56 11.77
CA GLN A 28 9.61 -3.81 12.85
C GLN A 28 8.55 -2.85 12.32
N VAL A 29 7.58 -2.53 13.18
CA VAL A 29 6.59 -1.48 12.96
C VAL A 29 6.73 -0.43 14.06
N LEU A 30 6.92 0.82 13.66
CA LEU A 30 7.01 1.96 14.56
C LEU A 30 5.70 2.74 14.52
N PHE A 31 5.12 3.04 15.67
CA PHE A 31 3.91 3.83 15.79
C PHE A 31 4.24 5.17 16.44
N THR A 32 3.77 6.28 15.86
CA THR A 32 3.81 7.55 16.59
C THR A 32 2.69 7.58 17.65
N PRO A 33 2.87 8.29 18.78
CA PRO A 33 1.82 8.44 19.78
C PRO A 33 0.50 8.98 19.21
N GLU A 34 0.57 9.89 18.24
CA GLU A 34 -0.61 10.44 17.60
C GLU A 34 -1.34 9.43 16.71
N ALA A 35 -0.62 8.56 16.00
CA ALA A 35 -1.23 7.53 15.18
C ALA A 35 -2.11 6.57 16.02
N MET A 36 -1.69 6.28 17.25
CA MET A 36 -2.45 5.44 18.18
C MET A 36 -3.76 6.08 18.68
N ARG A 37 -3.98 7.37 18.45
CA ARG A 37 -5.27 8.03 18.77
C ARG A 37 -6.36 7.72 17.75
N PHE A 38 -5.99 7.24 16.56
CA PHE A 38 -6.93 6.89 15.51
C PHE A 38 -7.33 5.42 15.61
N PRO A 39 -8.63 5.08 15.51
CA PRO A 39 -9.09 3.68 15.52
C PRO A 39 -8.40 2.83 14.45
N TYR A 40 -8.22 3.37 13.24
CA TYR A 40 -7.51 2.66 12.17
C TYR A 40 -6.02 2.42 12.50
N GLY A 41 -5.37 3.30 13.26
CA GLY A 41 -4.02 3.06 13.77
C GLY A 41 -3.95 1.88 14.74
N GLN A 42 -4.96 1.75 15.61
CA GLN A 42 -5.10 0.62 16.54
C GLN A 42 -5.41 -0.69 15.79
N GLU A 43 -6.27 -0.65 14.77
CA GLU A 43 -6.53 -1.81 13.90
C GLU A 43 -5.24 -2.31 13.22
N ILE A 44 -4.38 -1.40 12.76
CA ILE A 44 -3.08 -1.77 12.18
C ILE A 44 -2.20 -2.43 13.24
N MET A 45 -2.13 -1.87 14.46
CA MET A 45 -1.39 -2.46 15.59
C MET A 45 -1.84 -3.91 15.82
N ASP A 46 -3.15 -4.14 15.97
CA ASP A 46 -3.71 -5.47 16.22
C ASP A 46 -3.32 -6.46 15.11
N LYS A 47 -3.42 -6.05 13.84
CA LYS A 47 -3.01 -6.88 12.69
C LYS A 47 -1.54 -7.23 12.72
N VAL A 48 -0.64 -6.26 12.89
CA VAL A 48 0.81 -6.52 12.84
C VAL A 48 1.29 -7.30 14.05
N THR A 49 0.67 -7.10 15.22
CA THR A 49 0.92 -7.89 16.44
C THR A 49 0.42 -9.32 16.28
N ALA A 50 -0.78 -9.53 15.71
CA ALA A 50 -1.31 -10.87 15.42
C ALA A 50 -0.42 -11.64 14.42
N LEU A 51 0.23 -10.92 13.51
CA LEU A 51 1.23 -11.50 12.62
C LEU A 51 2.56 -11.82 13.34
N GLY A 52 2.77 -11.39 14.58
CA GLY A 52 4.02 -11.57 15.34
C GLY A 52 5.15 -10.66 14.89
N ILE A 53 4.85 -9.46 14.40
CA ILE A 53 5.86 -8.47 14.00
C ILE A 53 6.23 -7.63 15.22
N SER A 54 7.52 -7.30 15.37
CA SER A 54 8.00 -6.43 16.46
C SER A 54 7.39 -5.04 16.33
N THR A 55 6.75 -4.53 17.38
CA THR A 55 6.10 -3.22 17.38
C THR A 55 6.67 -2.32 18.47
N GLU A 56 6.86 -1.04 18.17
CA GLU A 56 7.27 -0.02 19.13
C GLU A 56 6.39 1.22 19.01
N ILE A 57 5.90 1.74 20.15
CA ILE A 57 5.29 3.08 20.21
C ILE A 57 6.40 4.07 20.58
N LEU A 58 6.68 5.01 19.67
CA LEU A 58 7.72 6.01 19.82
C LEU A 58 7.37 7.03 20.91
N LYS A 59 8.38 7.72 21.46
CA LYS A 59 8.16 8.76 22.49
C LYS A 59 7.50 10.03 21.96
N ASN A 60 7.65 10.32 20.67
CA ASN A 60 7.15 11.52 20.01
C ASN A 60 6.77 11.22 18.56
N ASN A 61 6.18 12.20 17.86
CA ASN A 61 5.73 12.06 16.47
C ASN A 61 6.88 12.17 15.45
N ARG A 62 8.06 11.63 15.76
CA ARG A 62 9.23 11.65 14.86
C ARG A 62 9.83 10.26 14.73
N ILE A 63 9.95 9.80 13.49
CA ILE A 63 10.62 8.53 13.19
C ILE A 63 12.13 8.68 13.41
N THR A 64 12.70 7.83 14.24
CA THR A 64 14.14 7.75 14.58
C THR A 64 14.65 6.32 14.36
N GLY A 65 15.94 6.07 14.57
CA GLY A 65 16.51 4.72 14.50
C GLY A 65 16.70 4.12 13.10
N LEU A 66 16.50 4.90 12.04
CA LEU A 66 16.66 4.41 10.66
C LEU A 66 18.10 4.48 10.13
N ARG A 67 18.92 5.40 10.65
CA ARG A 67 20.29 5.62 10.16
C ARG A 67 21.24 4.59 10.76
N GLY A 68 21.96 3.88 9.88
CA GLY A 68 23.08 3.01 10.24
C GLY A 68 24.43 3.69 10.00
N GLU A 69 25.51 2.92 10.06
CA GLU A 69 26.88 3.39 9.82
C GLU A 69 27.12 3.72 8.35
N THR A 70 26.39 3.05 7.44
CA THR A 70 26.50 3.24 5.99
C THR A 70 25.16 3.62 5.36
N GLU A 71 25.20 4.16 4.14
CA GLU A 71 23.98 4.42 3.35
C GLU A 71 23.22 3.13 3.04
N ARG A 72 23.96 2.05 2.74
CA ARG A 72 23.37 0.73 2.47
C ARG A 72 22.63 0.18 3.69
N GLU A 73 23.21 0.33 4.87
CA GLU A 73 22.57 -0.07 6.12
C GLU A 73 21.33 0.80 6.41
N THR A 74 21.45 2.11 6.25
CA THR A 74 20.33 3.05 6.39
C THR A 74 19.17 2.70 5.45
N TYR A 75 19.49 2.38 4.20
CA TYR A 75 18.52 1.93 3.19
C TYR A 75 17.84 0.62 3.60
N LYS A 76 18.62 -0.37 4.04
CA LYS A 76 18.10 -1.67 4.50
C LYS A 76 17.18 -1.51 5.71
N ASN A 77 17.58 -0.72 6.70
CA ASN A 77 16.80 -0.46 7.91
C ASN A 77 15.48 0.23 7.56
N ALA A 78 15.52 1.23 6.68
CA ALA A 78 14.33 1.93 6.19
C ALA A 78 13.37 1.01 5.42
N LYS A 79 13.89 0.23 4.47
CA LYS A 79 13.09 -0.70 3.63
C LYS A 79 12.53 -1.91 4.36
N THR A 80 13.01 -2.18 5.57
CA THR A 80 12.52 -3.25 6.45
C THR A 80 11.74 -2.70 7.65
N THR A 81 11.43 -1.41 7.67
CA THR A 81 10.63 -0.77 8.72
C THR A 81 9.33 -0.22 8.14
N LEU A 82 8.22 -0.52 8.80
CA LEU A 82 6.94 0.15 8.58
C LEU A 82 6.76 1.22 9.66
N ALA A 83 6.39 2.44 9.29
CA ALA A 83 6.07 3.51 10.22
C ALA A 83 4.59 3.88 10.10
N VAL A 84 3.82 3.72 11.16
CA VAL A 84 2.42 4.15 11.23
C VAL A 84 2.40 5.54 11.87
N VAL A 85 2.00 6.52 11.07
CA VAL A 85 2.05 7.95 11.41
C VAL A 85 0.73 8.63 11.07
N THR A 86 0.58 9.90 11.41
CA THR A 86 -0.56 10.72 10.98
C THR A 86 -0.17 11.53 9.75
N ALA A 87 -1.01 11.56 8.73
CA ALA A 87 -0.80 12.43 7.57
C ALA A 87 -0.86 13.90 8.00
N PRO A 88 0.08 14.75 7.55
CA PRO A 88 0.07 16.17 7.89
C PRO A 88 -1.12 16.89 7.24
N ALA A 89 -1.49 18.06 7.76
CA ALA A 89 -2.58 18.87 7.20
C ALA A 89 -2.39 19.21 5.71
N SER A 90 -1.14 19.29 5.23
CA SER A 90 -0.86 19.49 3.80
C SER A 90 -1.32 18.32 2.92
N ALA A 91 -1.42 17.11 3.45
CA ALA A 91 -1.91 15.94 2.69
C ALA A 91 -3.41 16.04 2.36
N PHE A 92 -4.16 16.88 3.07
CA PHE A 92 -5.58 17.15 2.79
C PHE A 92 -5.79 18.14 1.64
N LYS A 93 -4.72 18.81 1.19
CA LYS A 93 -4.74 19.66 -0.01
C LYS A 93 -4.32 18.81 -1.21
N LEU A 94 -5.30 18.20 -1.88
CA LEU A 94 -5.01 17.32 -3.01
C LEU A 94 -4.34 18.06 -4.16
N ARG A 95 -3.41 17.37 -4.83
CA ARG A 95 -2.70 17.89 -6.00
C ARG A 95 -3.28 17.26 -7.27
N PRO A 96 -3.36 17.99 -8.39
CA PRO A 96 -3.69 17.39 -9.68
C PRO A 96 -2.65 16.37 -10.13
N ILE A 97 -3.06 15.37 -10.93
CA ILE A 97 -2.15 14.35 -11.46
C ILE A 97 -2.47 13.86 -12.90
N PRO A 98 -2.59 14.75 -13.89
CA PRO A 98 -2.75 14.34 -15.28
C PRO A 98 -1.49 13.62 -15.80
N PRO A 99 -1.63 12.68 -16.77
CA PRO A 99 -2.86 12.18 -17.37
C PRO A 99 -3.52 11.05 -16.56
N SER A 100 -3.02 10.79 -15.35
CA SER A 100 -3.43 9.67 -14.52
C SER A 100 -4.88 9.86 -14.06
N ALA A 101 -5.13 10.88 -13.24
CA ALA A 101 -6.41 11.21 -12.63
C ALA A 101 -6.51 12.72 -12.39
N ASP A 102 -7.71 13.17 -12.01
CA ASP A 102 -7.95 14.55 -11.61
C ASP A 102 -7.18 14.89 -10.34
N TRP A 103 -7.14 13.97 -9.35
CA TRP A 103 -6.51 14.19 -8.05
C TRP A 103 -5.63 13.01 -7.61
N GLN A 104 -4.58 13.30 -6.85
CA GLN A 104 -3.84 12.29 -6.07
C GLN A 104 -4.13 12.45 -4.58
N PHE A 105 -4.22 11.32 -3.88
CA PHE A 105 -4.25 11.25 -2.43
C PHE A 105 -3.35 10.11 -1.96
N HIS A 106 -3.02 10.07 -0.67
CA HIS A 106 -2.04 9.13 -0.14
C HIS A 106 -2.61 8.43 1.09
N LEU A 107 -2.71 7.11 1.04
CA LEU A 107 -2.91 6.24 2.21
C LEU A 107 -1.58 5.83 2.86
N ALA A 108 -0.50 5.89 2.09
CA ALA A 108 0.85 5.58 2.50
C ALA A 108 1.87 6.28 1.58
N GLU A 109 3.12 6.34 2.01
CA GLU A 109 4.29 6.79 1.26
C GLU A 109 5.43 5.77 1.40
N GLY A 110 6.19 5.55 0.32
CA GLY A 110 7.18 4.50 0.25
C GLY A 110 6.61 3.16 -0.24
N CYS A 111 7.49 2.26 -0.63
CA CYS A 111 7.15 0.95 -1.19
C CYS A 111 8.20 -0.08 -0.76
N PRO A 112 7.84 -1.35 -0.50
CA PRO A 112 8.80 -2.40 -0.17
C PRO A 112 9.66 -2.85 -1.35
N ALA A 113 9.25 -2.63 -2.60
CA ALA A 113 10.00 -3.03 -3.77
C ALA A 113 11.33 -2.26 -3.93
N HIS A 114 12.31 -2.91 -4.58
CA HIS A 114 13.65 -2.38 -4.83
C HIS A 114 13.89 -2.07 -6.32
N CYS A 115 12.88 -1.53 -7.02
CA CYS A 115 13.04 -1.15 -8.42
C CYS A 115 14.17 -0.12 -8.59
N GLN A 116 15.21 -0.45 -9.33
CA GLN A 116 16.38 0.42 -9.54
C GLN A 116 16.00 1.76 -10.20
N TYR A 117 14.94 1.75 -11.01
CA TYR A 117 14.39 2.90 -11.73
C TYR A 117 13.29 3.65 -10.96
N CYS A 118 13.11 3.40 -9.66
CA CYS A 118 12.02 4.00 -8.91
C CYS A 118 12.20 5.52 -8.74
N TYR A 119 11.29 6.32 -9.32
CA TYR A 119 11.33 7.78 -9.17
C TYR A 119 11.12 8.27 -7.73
N LEU A 120 10.55 7.43 -6.85
CA LEU A 120 10.38 7.78 -5.43
C LEU A 120 11.71 7.99 -4.73
N ALA A 121 12.80 7.41 -5.22
CA ALA A 121 14.14 7.65 -4.70
C ALA A 121 14.55 9.14 -4.77
N GLY A 122 14.06 9.89 -5.77
CA GLY A 122 14.27 11.33 -5.89
C GLY A 122 13.12 12.18 -5.35
N SER A 123 11.97 11.58 -5.04
CA SER A 123 10.74 12.31 -4.68
C SER A 123 10.43 12.30 -3.19
N LEU A 124 10.97 11.34 -2.43
CA LEU A 124 10.80 11.24 -0.98
C LEU A 124 12.10 11.64 -0.26
N ALA A 125 12.00 12.53 0.71
CA ALA A 125 13.15 13.01 1.45
C ALA A 125 13.59 12.04 2.55
N GLY A 126 14.91 11.92 2.74
CA GLY A 126 15.52 11.12 3.81
C GLY A 126 15.52 9.61 3.54
N PRO A 127 15.76 8.78 4.57
CA PRO A 127 15.73 7.33 4.42
C PRO A 127 14.37 6.84 3.88
N PRO A 128 14.33 5.89 2.92
CA PRO A 128 13.12 5.47 2.22
C PRO A 128 12.26 4.51 3.07
N VAL A 129 11.87 4.97 4.26
CA VAL A 129 10.97 4.23 5.16
C VAL A 129 9.55 4.28 4.63
N ILE A 130 8.83 3.18 4.79
CA ILE A 130 7.44 3.07 4.38
C ILE A 130 6.59 3.66 5.49
N ARG A 131 5.77 4.66 5.17
CA ARG A 131 4.86 5.35 6.08
C ARG A 131 3.42 5.03 5.72
N VAL A 132 2.61 4.62 6.69
CA VAL A 132 1.16 4.41 6.54
C VAL A 132 0.44 5.44 7.41
N PHE A 133 -0.64 6.02 6.87
CA PHE A 133 -1.39 7.06 7.56
C PHE A 133 -2.55 6.50 8.38
N ALA A 134 -2.48 6.65 9.71
CA ALA A 134 -3.48 6.18 10.67
C ALA A 134 -4.80 6.96 10.60
N ASN A 135 -4.78 8.17 10.05
CA ASN A 135 -5.96 8.99 9.78
C ASN A 135 -6.51 8.79 8.34
N LEU A 136 -6.33 7.60 7.75
CA LEU A 136 -6.91 7.25 6.45
C LEU A 136 -8.42 7.52 6.37
N PRO A 137 -9.26 7.22 7.38
CA PRO A 137 -10.69 7.56 7.31
C PRO A 137 -10.94 9.05 7.06
N ASP A 138 -10.18 9.94 7.70
CA ASP A 138 -10.31 11.40 7.52
C ASP A 138 -9.84 11.82 6.11
N ILE A 139 -8.76 11.21 5.61
CA ILE A 139 -8.26 11.44 4.25
C ILE A 139 -9.35 11.06 3.22
N LEU A 140 -9.99 9.90 3.39
CA LEU A 140 -11.05 9.42 2.52
C LEU A 140 -12.28 10.34 2.57
N ASP A 141 -12.70 10.76 3.77
CA ASP A 141 -13.82 11.68 3.92
C ASP A 141 -13.57 13.02 3.22
N ASN A 142 -12.34 13.55 3.32
CA ASN A 142 -11.94 14.78 2.64
C ASN A 142 -12.01 14.69 1.11
N LEU A 143 -11.91 13.50 0.50
CA LEU A 143 -12.00 13.34 -0.96
C LEU A 143 -13.35 13.81 -1.51
N LYS A 144 -14.41 13.77 -0.70
CA LYS A 144 -15.75 14.26 -1.08
C LYS A 144 -15.74 15.74 -1.46
N ASN A 145 -14.85 16.54 -0.87
CA ASN A 145 -14.71 17.96 -1.17
C ASN A 145 -14.11 18.24 -2.55
N TYR A 146 -13.54 17.21 -3.19
CA TYR A 146 -12.88 17.29 -4.49
C TYR A 146 -13.68 16.64 -5.61
N ALA A 147 -14.82 16.02 -5.28
CA ALA A 147 -15.75 15.48 -6.25
C ALA A 147 -16.70 16.57 -6.76
N THR A 148 -16.96 16.56 -8.06
CA THR A 148 -17.96 17.45 -8.69
C THR A 148 -19.26 16.68 -8.93
N PRO A 149 -20.39 17.07 -8.32
CA PRO A 149 -21.66 16.40 -8.54
C PRO A 149 -22.04 16.31 -10.02
N GLY A 150 -22.46 15.11 -10.46
CA GLY A 150 -22.84 14.85 -11.85
C GLY A 150 -21.67 14.81 -12.84
N LYS A 151 -20.42 14.87 -12.38
CA LYS A 151 -19.22 14.71 -13.20
C LYS A 151 -18.25 13.75 -12.52
N LEU A 152 -17.87 12.69 -13.26
CA LEU A 152 -16.88 11.75 -12.78
C LEU A 152 -15.58 12.47 -12.38
N SER A 153 -15.20 12.31 -11.13
CA SER A 153 -13.94 12.79 -10.55
C SER A 153 -13.06 11.58 -10.25
N THR A 154 -11.82 11.58 -10.75
CA THR A 154 -10.91 10.43 -10.64
C THR A 154 -9.79 10.67 -9.64
N PHE A 155 -9.41 9.62 -8.91
CA PHE A 155 -8.45 9.71 -7.81
C PHE A 155 -7.36 8.64 -7.92
N GLU A 156 -6.10 9.05 -7.83
CA GLU A 156 -4.91 8.18 -7.84
C GLU A 156 -4.42 7.89 -6.42
N ALA A 157 -4.34 6.60 -6.06
CA ALA A 157 -3.89 6.15 -4.74
C ALA A 157 -2.44 5.63 -4.71
N SER A 158 -1.78 5.46 -5.86
CA SER A 158 -0.44 4.85 -5.94
C SER A 158 0.65 5.81 -6.43
N CYS A 159 0.50 7.12 -6.20
CA CYS A 159 1.51 8.13 -6.57
C CYS A 159 2.79 8.08 -5.72
N TYR A 160 2.71 7.64 -4.47
CA TYR A 160 3.87 7.62 -3.58
C TYR A 160 4.02 6.30 -2.85
N THR A 161 3.22 5.30 -3.20
CA THR A 161 3.23 3.97 -2.61
C THR A 161 2.69 2.95 -3.60
N ASP A 162 2.99 1.68 -3.36
CA ASP A 162 2.23 0.57 -3.95
C ASP A 162 1.22 0.10 -2.90
N PRO A 163 -0.07 0.45 -3.01
CA PRO A 163 -1.02 0.23 -1.92
C PRO A 163 -1.32 -1.25 -1.69
N LEU A 164 -1.24 -2.08 -2.74
CA LEU A 164 -1.47 -3.52 -2.61
C LEU A 164 -0.35 -4.19 -1.83
N SER A 165 0.89 -3.71 -1.98
CA SER A 165 2.06 -4.24 -1.26
C SER A 165 1.97 -4.14 0.28
N LEU A 166 1.06 -3.31 0.78
CA LEU A 166 0.84 -3.05 2.21
C LEU A 166 -0.51 -3.58 2.71
N GLU A 167 -1.33 -4.15 1.82
CA GLU A 167 -2.72 -4.47 2.11
C GLU A 167 -2.86 -5.50 3.22
N HIS A 168 -2.04 -6.56 3.20
CA HIS A 168 -2.06 -7.61 4.23
C HIS A 168 -1.69 -7.11 5.63
N LEU A 169 -0.99 -5.97 5.75
CA LEU A 169 -0.66 -5.36 7.04
C LEU A 169 -1.70 -4.35 7.48
N THR A 170 -2.35 -3.67 6.53
CA THR A 170 -3.11 -2.45 6.82
C THR A 170 -4.61 -2.59 6.58
N GLY A 171 -5.03 -3.32 5.55
CA GLY A 171 -6.40 -3.27 5.03
C GLY A 171 -6.76 -1.93 4.37
N GLY A 172 -5.77 -1.07 4.11
CA GLY A 172 -5.99 0.31 3.67
C GLY A 172 -6.55 0.40 2.26
N LEU A 173 -6.09 -0.46 1.35
CA LEU A 173 -6.61 -0.50 -0.01
C LEU A 173 -8.03 -1.06 -0.02
N SER A 174 -8.32 -2.14 0.73
CA SER A 174 -9.69 -2.65 0.87
C SER A 174 -10.65 -1.58 1.38
N ARG A 175 -10.25 -0.82 2.41
CA ARG A 175 -11.05 0.30 2.95
C ARG A 175 -11.29 1.37 1.90
N THR A 176 -10.26 1.71 1.12
CA THR A 176 -10.33 2.70 0.04
C THR A 176 -11.27 2.22 -1.08
N VAL A 177 -11.17 0.96 -1.52
CA VAL A 177 -12.06 0.38 -2.54
C VAL A 177 -13.52 0.40 -2.08
N ARG A 178 -13.81 0.00 -0.82
CA ARG A 178 -15.16 0.09 -0.24
C ARG A 178 -15.68 1.52 -0.21
N PHE A 179 -14.85 2.48 0.16
CA PHE A 179 -15.23 3.89 0.15
C PHE A 179 -15.69 4.31 -1.24
N PHE A 180 -14.86 4.13 -2.27
CA PHE A 180 -15.21 4.52 -3.64
C PHE A 180 -16.40 3.75 -4.22
N GLY A 181 -16.60 2.49 -3.83
CA GLY A 181 -17.80 1.72 -4.20
C GLY A 181 -19.11 2.38 -3.78
N THR A 182 -19.09 3.30 -2.81
CA THR A 182 -20.26 4.06 -2.35
C THR A 182 -20.34 5.48 -2.90
N GLN A 183 -19.37 5.94 -3.71
CA GLN A 183 -19.30 7.32 -4.21
C GLN A 183 -19.67 7.37 -5.71
N PRO A 184 -20.91 7.74 -6.10
CA PRO A 184 -21.40 7.63 -7.49
C PRO A 184 -20.64 8.49 -8.50
N ASP A 185 -20.14 9.66 -8.08
CA ASP A 185 -19.42 10.61 -8.95
C ASP A 185 -17.90 10.50 -8.81
N SER A 186 -17.39 9.42 -8.21
CA SER A 186 -15.96 9.27 -7.93
C SER A 186 -15.43 7.89 -8.29
N GLN A 187 -14.25 7.85 -8.91
CA GLN A 187 -13.58 6.60 -9.26
C GLN A 187 -12.15 6.55 -8.71
N LEU A 188 -11.86 5.47 -8.00
CA LEU A 188 -10.52 5.09 -7.56
C LEU A 188 -9.73 4.50 -8.72
N ARG A 189 -8.44 4.82 -8.76
CA ARG A 189 -7.47 4.10 -9.58
C ARG A 189 -6.18 3.93 -8.80
N PHE A 190 -5.54 2.80 -9.01
CA PHE A 190 -4.22 2.49 -8.47
C PHE A 190 -3.48 1.59 -9.45
N VAL A 191 -2.16 1.53 -9.33
CA VAL A 191 -1.31 0.60 -10.05
C VAL A 191 -0.44 -0.17 -9.05
N THR A 192 -0.18 -1.44 -9.33
CA THR A 192 0.66 -2.30 -8.48
C THR A 192 1.68 -3.11 -9.30
N LYS A 193 2.71 -3.60 -8.62
CA LYS A 193 3.64 -4.67 -9.06
C LYS A 193 3.51 -5.95 -8.21
N PHE A 194 2.48 -6.04 -7.37
CA PHE A 194 2.25 -7.15 -6.45
C PHE A 194 0.98 -7.90 -6.87
N ASP A 195 0.84 -9.13 -6.40
CA ASP A 195 -0.13 -10.12 -6.85
C ASP A 195 -1.07 -10.61 -5.73
N ALA A 196 -0.87 -10.17 -4.48
CA ALA A 196 -1.69 -10.52 -3.32
C ALA A 196 -3.07 -9.81 -3.33
N VAL A 197 -3.85 -10.04 -4.39
CA VAL A 197 -5.13 -9.37 -4.68
C VAL A 197 -6.31 -9.96 -3.92
N ASP A 198 -6.17 -11.13 -3.29
CA ASP A 198 -7.26 -11.87 -2.65
C ASP A 198 -8.16 -11.01 -1.74
N PRO A 199 -7.65 -10.10 -0.89
CA PRO A 199 -8.50 -9.27 -0.04
C PRO A 199 -9.46 -8.36 -0.81
N LEU A 200 -9.18 -8.07 -2.08
CA LEU A 200 -9.95 -7.17 -2.93
C LEU A 200 -11.04 -7.86 -3.74
N LEU A 201 -10.96 -9.19 -3.94
CA LEU A 201 -11.80 -9.91 -4.91
C LEU A 201 -13.28 -9.93 -4.55
N THR A 202 -13.61 -9.85 -3.26
CA THR A 202 -14.99 -9.92 -2.76
C THR A 202 -15.55 -8.56 -2.33
N ILE A 203 -14.86 -7.46 -2.65
CA ILE A 203 -15.32 -6.11 -2.28
C ILE A 203 -16.29 -5.59 -3.33
N ASP A 204 -17.45 -5.10 -2.88
CA ASP A 204 -18.43 -4.38 -3.70
C ASP A 204 -17.87 -3.04 -4.18
N HIS A 205 -17.02 -3.09 -5.21
CA HIS A 205 -16.37 -1.92 -5.79
C HIS A 205 -17.28 -1.14 -6.76
N ASN A 206 -18.44 -1.69 -7.12
CA ASN A 206 -19.51 -1.06 -7.92
C ASN A 206 -19.04 -0.36 -9.20
N GLY A 207 -18.02 -0.90 -9.88
CA GLY A 207 -17.42 -0.28 -11.06
C GLY A 207 -16.63 1.01 -10.81
N HIS A 208 -16.50 1.45 -9.56
CA HIS A 208 -15.83 2.70 -9.17
C HIS A 208 -14.34 2.51 -8.83
N THR A 209 -13.74 1.40 -9.25
CA THR A 209 -12.31 1.12 -9.03
C THR A 209 -11.68 0.57 -10.30
N ARG A 210 -10.59 1.21 -10.74
CA ARG A 210 -9.73 0.72 -11.82
C ARG A 210 -8.39 0.25 -11.24
N CYS A 211 -8.26 -1.06 -11.08
CA CYS A 211 -6.98 -1.71 -10.78
C CYS A 211 -6.12 -1.76 -12.05
N ARG A 212 -4.81 -1.53 -11.91
CA ARG A 212 -3.83 -1.59 -13.00
C ARG A 212 -2.59 -2.33 -12.52
N VAL A 213 -1.87 -2.93 -13.45
CA VAL A 213 -0.60 -3.61 -13.17
C VAL A 213 0.51 -2.94 -13.97
N SER A 214 1.65 -2.69 -13.33
CA SER A 214 2.85 -2.26 -14.05
C SER A 214 3.51 -3.48 -14.67
N LEU A 215 3.71 -3.44 -15.98
CA LEU A 215 4.48 -4.42 -16.73
C LEU A 215 5.71 -3.73 -17.33
N ASN A 216 6.72 -4.53 -17.64
CA ASN A 216 7.89 -4.07 -18.39
C ASN A 216 8.42 -5.23 -19.25
N ALA A 217 9.30 -4.93 -20.20
CA ALA A 217 10.05 -5.96 -20.91
C ALA A 217 11.01 -6.69 -19.94
N GLU A 218 11.36 -7.93 -20.28
CA GLU A 218 12.41 -8.70 -19.61
C GLU A 218 13.81 -8.14 -19.91
#